data_AF-A0A2N2STG4-F1
#
_entry.id   AF-A0A2N2STG4-F1
#
_cell.length_a   1.000
_cell.length_b   1.000
_cell.length_c   1.000
_cell.angle_alpha   90.00
_cell.angle_beta   90.00
_cell.angle_gamma   90.00
#
_symmetry.space_group_name_H-M   'P 1'
#
loop_
_entity.id
_entity.type
_entity.pdbx_description
1 polymer ?
#
loop_
_entity_poly.entity_id
_entity_poly.type
_entity_poly.pdbx_seq_one_letter_code
_entity_poly.pdbx_strand_id
1 'polypeptide(L)'
;LKVAVIKHTHHDFDIDRPGKDSWRAREAGAAAVLLASDHRTAVLTEHRDTPPALDDLLAQLPPCDLVLVEGYKRGAIPKLEVHRAETGKSWLFPDDPTILVVASDVDAPDRFPRIDLDAISQLTDFIIDHAYSRPTA
;
A
#
# COMPACT_ATOMS: atom_id res chain seq x y z
N LEU A 1 7.28 -13.26 -10.73
CA LEU A 1 6.67 -11.97 -10.36
C LEU A 1 7.55 -11.28 -9.33
N LYS A 2 8.14 -10.14 -9.68
CA LYS A 2 8.78 -9.21 -8.74
C LYS A 2 7.69 -8.29 -8.22
N VAL A 3 7.42 -8.35 -6.92
CA VAL A 3 6.33 -7.59 -6.29
C VAL A 3 6.94 -6.51 -5.37
N ALA A 4 6.47 -5.29 -5.52
CA ALA A 4 6.75 -4.20 -4.59
C ALA A 4 5.51 -3.90 -3.74
N VAL A 5 5.71 -3.28 -2.58
CA VAL A 5 4.63 -2.91 -1.65
C VAL A 5 4.79 -1.47 -1.24
N ILE A 6 3.71 -0.69 -1.37
CA ILE A 6 3.59 0.63 -0.76
C ILE A 6 2.59 0.52 0.39
N LYS A 7 3.03 0.85 1.60
CA LYS A 7 2.18 0.89 2.79
C LYS A 7 2.03 2.31 3.28
N HIS A 8 0.80 2.79 3.37
CA HIS A 8 0.47 4.11 3.89
C HIS A 8 -0.18 4.00 5.27
N THR A 9 0.40 4.70 6.24
CA THR A 9 -0.10 4.82 7.61
C THR A 9 -0.52 6.26 7.88
N HIS A 10 -1.57 6.44 8.69
CA HIS A 10 -1.97 7.77 9.20
C HIS A 10 -1.19 8.19 10.44
N HIS A 11 -0.40 7.29 11.02
CA HIS A 11 0.49 7.58 12.14
C HIS A 11 1.90 7.79 11.62
N ASP A 12 2.61 8.74 12.25
CA ASP A 12 4.04 8.90 12.08
C ASP A 12 4.77 7.60 12.42
N PHE A 13 5.85 7.32 11.70
CA PHE A 13 6.65 6.12 11.91
C PHE A 13 8.13 6.44 11.73
N ASP A 14 8.96 5.83 12.55
CA ASP A 14 10.41 5.86 12.37
C ASP A 14 10.96 4.43 12.46
N ILE A 15 11.76 4.06 11.46
CA ILE A 15 12.47 2.77 11.40
C ILE A 15 13.90 2.88 11.89
N ASP A 16 14.41 4.11 12.08
CA ASP A 16 15.75 4.37 12.60
C ASP A 16 15.76 4.34 14.14
N ARG A 17 16.95 4.42 14.74
CA ARG A 17 17.14 4.41 16.19
C ARG A 17 17.57 5.79 16.67
N PRO A 18 16.84 6.39 17.63
CA PRO A 18 17.23 7.65 18.24
C PRO A 18 18.69 7.65 18.73
N GLY A 19 19.41 8.73 18.45
CA GLY A 19 20.81 8.91 18.85
C GLY A 19 21.85 8.21 17.98
N LYS A 20 21.48 7.48 16.92
CA LYS A 20 22.44 7.06 15.88
C LYS A 20 22.78 8.19 14.93
N ASP A 21 23.87 8.02 14.17
CA ASP A 21 24.36 9.06 13.25
C ASP A 21 23.38 9.37 12.12
N SER A 22 22.72 8.34 11.57
CA SER A 22 21.66 8.50 10.57
C SER A 22 20.47 9.29 11.12
N TRP A 23 20.05 8.99 12.34
CA TRP A 23 18.98 9.71 13.02
C TRP A 23 19.38 11.17 13.29
N ARG A 24 20.59 11.40 13.84
CA ARG A 24 21.11 12.76 14.09
C ARG A 24 21.23 13.58 12.81
N ALA A 25 21.59 12.97 11.69
CA ALA A 25 21.67 13.67 10.41
C ALA A 25 20.29 14.16 9.94
N ARG A 26 19.24 13.34 10.08
CA ARG A 26 17.84 13.71 9.77
C ARG A 26 17.36 14.84 10.66
N GLU A 27 17.56 14.71 11.97
CA GLU A 27 17.21 15.75 12.96
C GLU A 27 17.97 17.06 12.70
N ALA A 28 19.20 16.99 12.23
CA ALA A 28 20.01 18.16 11.85
C ALA A 28 19.57 18.82 10.53
N GLY A 29 18.59 18.25 9.82
CA GLY A 29 18.01 18.85 8.62
C GLY A 29 18.32 18.14 7.31
N ALA A 30 18.94 16.95 7.32
CA ALA A 30 19.12 16.19 6.09
C ALA A 30 17.76 15.93 5.40
N ALA A 31 17.67 16.19 4.10
CA ALA A 31 16.45 15.94 3.33
C ALA A 31 16.20 14.44 3.13
N ALA A 32 17.27 13.65 3.08
CA ALA A 32 17.20 12.20 3.05
C ALA A 32 18.46 11.57 3.67
N VAL A 33 18.33 10.34 4.14
CA VAL A 33 19.45 9.46 4.51
C VAL A 33 19.33 8.15 3.75
N LEU A 34 20.38 7.80 3.00
CA LEU A 34 20.54 6.53 2.31
C LEU A 34 21.45 5.61 3.15
N LEU A 35 20.88 4.57 3.71
CA LEU A 35 21.58 3.50 4.40
C LEU A 35 21.90 2.37 3.42
N ALA A 36 23.09 1.80 3.52
CA ALA A 36 23.51 0.67 2.70
C ALA A 36 24.27 -0.37 3.53
N SER A 37 24.09 -1.63 3.16
CA SER A 37 24.82 -2.80 3.64
C SER A 37 24.97 -3.79 2.48
N ASP A 38 25.74 -4.86 2.69
CA ASP A 38 25.95 -5.91 1.68
C ASP A 38 24.66 -6.59 1.20
N HIS A 39 23.58 -6.49 1.97
CA HIS A 39 22.31 -7.19 1.69
C HIS A 39 21.16 -6.29 1.26
N ARG A 40 21.20 -4.99 1.60
CA ARG A 40 20.07 -4.08 1.36
C ARG A 40 20.45 -2.62 1.51
N THR A 41 19.65 -1.77 0.90
CA THR A 41 19.59 -0.34 1.17
C THR A 41 18.27 0.05 1.82
N ALA A 42 18.25 1.20 2.49
CA ALA A 42 17.03 1.87 2.93
C ALA A 42 17.18 3.38 2.68
N VAL A 43 16.14 4.00 2.15
CA VAL A 43 16.07 5.46 1.98
C VAL A 43 15.00 5.97 2.94
N LEU A 44 15.40 6.91 3.80
CA LEU A 44 14.45 7.71 4.56
C LEU A 44 14.45 9.12 3.97
N THR A 45 13.30 9.56 3.46
CA THR A 45 13.09 10.88 2.88
C THR A 45 12.18 11.69 3.80
N GLU A 46 12.63 12.87 4.20
CA GLU A 46 11.87 13.76 5.07
C GLU A 46 10.84 14.54 4.24
N HIS A 47 9.57 14.18 4.37
CA HIS A 47 8.46 14.90 3.74
C HIS A 47 8.07 16.19 4.47
N ARG A 48 8.39 16.27 5.77
CA ARG A 48 8.08 17.40 6.67
C ARG A 48 6.61 17.79 6.54
N ASP A 49 6.32 18.92 5.87
CA ASP A 49 4.98 19.47 5.77
C ASP A 49 4.20 19.01 4.53
N THR A 50 4.84 18.29 3.59
CA THR A 50 4.21 17.89 2.32
C THR A 50 4.26 16.37 2.13
N PRO A 51 3.17 15.65 2.47
CA PRO A 51 3.06 14.21 2.21
C PRO A 51 3.23 13.88 0.72
N PRO A 52 3.85 12.74 0.37
CA PRO A 52 4.08 12.37 -1.01
C PRO A 52 2.78 11.93 -1.70
N ALA A 53 2.64 12.27 -2.99
CA ALA A 53 1.64 11.64 -3.83
C ALA A 53 2.01 10.16 -4.08
N LEU A 54 1.01 9.32 -4.36
CA LEU A 54 1.25 7.90 -4.66
C LEU A 54 2.15 7.74 -5.89
N ASP A 55 1.96 8.57 -6.93
CA ASP A 55 2.76 8.54 -8.15
C ASP A 55 4.24 8.83 -7.89
N ASP A 56 4.54 9.75 -6.97
CA ASP A 56 5.93 10.06 -6.57
C ASP A 56 6.59 8.88 -5.84
N LEU A 57 5.81 8.10 -5.08
CA LEU A 57 6.30 6.89 -4.42
C LEU A 57 6.51 5.75 -5.43
N LEU A 58 5.59 5.59 -6.38
CA LEU A 58 5.71 4.60 -7.45
C LEU A 58 6.99 4.83 -8.28
N ALA A 59 7.31 6.09 -8.59
CA ALA A 59 8.52 6.45 -9.33
C ALA A 59 9.83 6.12 -8.59
N GLN A 60 9.80 5.88 -7.28
CA GLN A 60 10.98 5.52 -6.47
C GLN A 60 11.22 4.01 -6.42
N LEU A 61 10.26 3.19 -6.85
CA LEU A 61 10.38 1.73 -6.79
C LEU A 61 11.34 1.21 -7.88
N PRO A 62 12.12 0.16 -7.59
CA PRO A 62 12.88 -0.53 -8.62
C PRO A 62 11.91 -1.22 -9.61
N PRO A 63 12.40 -1.59 -10.82
CA PRO A 63 11.60 -2.34 -11.78
C PRO A 63 10.96 -3.59 -11.16
N CYS A 64 9.63 -3.64 -11.19
CA CYS A 64 8.82 -4.71 -10.66
C CYS A 64 7.63 -4.99 -11.60
N ASP A 65 7.02 -6.15 -11.42
CA ASP A 65 5.91 -6.63 -12.27
C ASP A 65 4.54 -6.24 -11.67
N LEU A 66 4.48 -5.99 -10.35
CA LEU A 66 3.26 -5.66 -9.61
C LEU A 66 3.60 -4.80 -8.39
N VAL A 67 2.78 -3.78 -8.13
CA VAL A 67 2.81 -3.01 -6.88
C VAL A 67 1.52 -3.25 -6.10
N LEU A 68 1.64 -3.74 -4.88
CA LEU A 68 0.52 -3.81 -3.93
C LEU A 68 0.50 -2.54 -3.07
N VAL A 69 -0.65 -1.90 -3.00
CA VAL A 69 -0.84 -0.69 -2.17
C VAL A 69 -1.73 -1.02 -0.98
N GLU A 70 -1.17 -0.95 0.22
CA GLU A 70 -1.91 -1.05 1.47
C GLU A 70 -2.16 0.35 2.02
N GLY A 71 -3.42 0.76 2.11
CA GLY A 71 -3.80 2.12 2.51
C GLY A 71 -4.28 2.93 1.32
N TYR A 72 -3.97 4.24 1.28
CA TYR A 72 -4.43 5.14 0.20
C TYR A 72 -5.91 4.97 -0.15
N LYS A 73 -6.82 4.93 0.84
CA LYS A 73 -8.25 4.67 0.63
C LYS A 73 -8.88 5.58 -0.43
N ARG A 74 -8.42 6.83 -0.53
CA ARG A 74 -8.89 7.84 -1.49
C ARG A 74 -8.08 7.87 -2.80
N GLY A 75 -7.10 7.00 -2.96
CA GLY A 75 -6.32 6.88 -4.18
C GLY A 75 -7.19 6.37 -5.32
N ALA A 76 -7.02 6.96 -6.50
CA ALA A 76 -7.76 6.61 -7.72
C ALA A 76 -7.12 5.41 -8.43
N ILE A 77 -6.96 4.30 -7.71
CA ILE A 77 -6.40 3.04 -8.21
C ILE A 77 -7.41 1.90 -8.04
N PRO A 78 -7.35 0.83 -8.85
CA PRO A 78 -8.13 -0.38 -8.62
C PRO A 78 -7.94 -0.90 -7.21
N LYS A 79 -9.03 -1.20 -6.50
CA LYS A 79 -9.01 -1.64 -5.11
C LYS A 79 -9.74 -2.96 -4.90
N LEU A 80 -9.20 -3.72 -3.96
CA LEU A 80 -9.89 -4.79 -3.26
C LEU A 80 -10.15 -4.28 -1.84
N GLU A 81 -11.41 -4.10 -1.47
CA GLU A 81 -11.76 -3.69 -0.11
C GLU A 81 -11.74 -4.90 0.81
N VAL A 82 -10.97 -4.82 1.89
CA VAL A 82 -10.98 -5.83 2.96
C VAL A 82 -11.92 -5.35 4.05
N HIS A 83 -13.03 -6.07 4.26
CA HIS A 83 -14.05 -5.74 5.26
C HIS A 83 -14.24 -6.89 6.25
N ARG A 84 -14.08 -6.61 7.54
CA ARG A 84 -14.37 -7.57 8.62
C ARG A 84 -15.46 -7.03 9.51
N ALA A 85 -16.48 -7.85 9.79
CA ALA A 85 -17.59 -7.47 10.65
C ALA A 85 -17.12 -7.01 12.04
N GLU A 86 -16.08 -7.65 12.59
CA GLU A 86 -15.51 -7.31 13.91
C GLU A 86 -15.01 -5.86 14.01
N THR A 87 -14.66 -5.23 12.89
CA THR A 87 -14.11 -3.88 12.90
C THR A 87 -15.18 -2.81 13.11
N GLY A 88 -16.46 -3.16 12.89
CA GLY A 88 -17.60 -2.24 12.99
C GLY A 88 -17.53 -1.02 12.05
N LYS A 89 -16.64 -1.06 11.04
CA LYS A 89 -16.47 0.04 10.08
C LYS A 89 -17.52 -0.06 8.99
N SER A 90 -17.98 1.09 8.50
CA SER A 90 -18.81 1.14 7.29
C SER A 90 -18.03 0.67 6.07
N TRP A 91 -18.74 0.09 5.11
CA TRP A 91 -18.22 -0.22 3.78
C TRP A 91 -17.75 1.04 3.05
N LEU A 92 -16.71 0.92 2.23
CA LEU A 92 -16.30 1.97 1.28
C LEU A 92 -17.10 1.85 -0.02
N PHE A 93 -17.39 0.63 -0.45
CA PHE A 93 -18.45 0.37 -1.42
C PHE A 93 -19.83 0.75 -0.82
N PRO A 94 -20.78 1.33 -1.59
CA PRO A 94 -20.73 1.62 -3.03
C PRO A 94 -20.16 2.99 -3.41
N ASP A 95 -19.77 3.81 -2.43
CA ASP A 95 -19.37 5.21 -2.68
C ASP A 95 -18.01 5.33 -3.41
N ASP A 96 -17.20 4.27 -3.38
CA ASP A 96 -15.92 4.21 -4.08
C ASP A 96 -15.99 3.30 -5.32
N PRO A 97 -16.10 3.89 -6.54
CA PRO A 97 -16.28 3.12 -7.77
C PRO A 97 -15.01 2.41 -8.25
N THR A 98 -13.87 2.64 -7.57
CA THR A 98 -12.60 1.98 -7.92
C THR A 98 -12.42 0.64 -7.22
N ILE A 99 -13.33 0.29 -6.31
CA ILE A 99 -13.40 -1.05 -5.68
C ILE A 99 -13.98 -2.03 -6.69
N LEU A 100 -13.23 -3.09 -6.98
CA LEU A 100 -13.61 -4.11 -7.97
C LEU A 100 -14.22 -5.35 -7.35
N VAL A 101 -13.82 -5.66 -6.11
CA VAL A 101 -14.28 -6.80 -5.33
C VAL A 101 -14.09 -6.50 -3.85
N VAL A 102 -14.91 -7.09 -2.99
CA VAL A 102 -14.68 -7.08 -1.54
C VAL A 102 -14.16 -8.45 -1.08
N ALA A 103 -13.18 -8.44 -0.18
CA ALA A 103 -12.82 -9.60 0.61
C ALA A 103 -13.46 -9.45 2.00
N SER A 104 -14.38 -10.33 2.37
CA SER A 104 -15.14 -10.15 3.62
C SER A 104 -15.57 -11.46 4.29
N ASP A 105 -15.77 -11.44 5.61
CA ASP A 105 -16.38 -12.50 6.42
C ASP A 105 -17.91 -12.41 6.47
N VAL A 106 -18.49 -11.34 5.92
CA VAL A 106 -19.94 -11.12 5.80
C VAL A 106 -20.33 -10.81 4.37
N ASP A 107 -21.62 -10.94 4.06
CA ASP A 107 -22.14 -10.62 2.73
C ASP A 107 -21.95 -9.14 2.39
N ALA A 108 -21.53 -8.89 1.14
CA ALA A 108 -21.39 -7.54 0.61
C ALA A 108 -22.77 -6.88 0.41
N PRO A 109 -22.88 -5.55 0.56
CA PRO A 109 -24.08 -4.82 0.17
C PRO A 109 -24.44 -5.06 -1.30
N ASP A 110 -25.73 -5.06 -1.61
CA ASP A 110 -26.27 -5.14 -2.99
C ASP A 110 -25.76 -6.33 -3.84
N ARG A 111 -25.32 -7.42 -3.18
CA ARG A 111 -24.75 -8.61 -3.82
C ARG A 111 -23.49 -8.30 -4.65
N PHE A 112 -22.74 -7.27 -4.26
CA PHE A 112 -21.47 -6.94 -4.90
C PHE A 112 -20.50 -8.13 -4.83
N PRO A 113 -19.60 -8.31 -5.83
CA PRO A 113 -18.66 -9.43 -5.84
C PRO A 113 -17.87 -9.53 -4.53
N ARG A 114 -17.98 -10.70 -3.89
CA ARG A 114 -17.33 -11.04 -2.63
C ARG A 114 -16.45 -12.26 -2.81
N ILE A 115 -15.23 -12.18 -2.27
CA ILE A 115 -14.37 -13.34 -2.03
C ILE A 115 -14.26 -13.51 -0.52
N ASP A 116 -14.24 -14.76 -0.05
CA ASP A 116 -14.03 -15.05 1.37
C ASP A 116 -12.62 -14.62 1.80
N LEU A 117 -12.47 -14.06 3.01
CA LEU A 117 -11.19 -13.56 3.50
C LEU A 117 -10.11 -14.66 3.58
N ASP A 118 -10.51 -15.90 3.84
CA ASP A 118 -9.58 -17.02 3.99
C ASP A 118 -9.38 -17.76 2.65
N ALA A 119 -10.07 -17.37 1.58
CA ALA A 119 -9.88 -17.90 0.24
C ALA A 119 -8.66 -17.28 -0.46
N ILE A 120 -7.48 -17.41 0.16
CA ILE A 120 -6.22 -16.79 -0.27
C ILE A 120 -5.88 -17.09 -1.73
N SER A 121 -6.11 -18.31 -2.20
CA SER A 121 -5.89 -18.67 -3.60
C SER A 121 -6.78 -17.87 -4.55
N GLN A 122 -8.07 -17.71 -4.25
CA GLN A 122 -9.00 -16.95 -5.09
C GLN A 122 -8.67 -15.46 -5.08
N LEU A 123 -8.27 -14.90 -3.93
CA LEU A 123 -7.80 -13.52 -3.83
C LEU A 123 -6.54 -13.31 -4.69
N THR A 124 -5.61 -14.26 -4.63
CA THR A 124 -4.37 -14.21 -5.41
C THR A 124 -4.64 -14.30 -6.91
N ASP A 125 -5.47 -15.25 -7.32
CA ASP A 125 -5.85 -15.43 -8.73
C ASP A 125 -6.54 -14.17 -9.27
N PHE A 126 -7.47 -13.59 -8.51
CA PHE A 126 -8.11 -12.33 -8.87
C PHE A 126 -7.12 -11.19 -9.08
N ILE A 127 -6.15 -11.02 -8.16
CA ILE A 127 -5.13 -9.96 -8.25
C ILE A 127 -4.26 -10.16 -9.50
N ILE A 128 -3.81 -11.39 -9.75
CA ILE A 128 -2.93 -11.73 -10.86
C ILE A 128 -3.67 -11.55 -12.20
N ASP A 129 -4.89 -12.06 -12.32
CA ASP A 129 -5.70 -11.95 -13.52
C ASP A 129 -6.00 -10.47 -13.84
N HIS A 130 -6.33 -9.67 -12.82
CA HIS A 130 -6.53 -8.24 -13.00
C HIS A 130 -5.26 -7.56 -13.54
N ALA A 131 -4.10 -7.82 -12.90
CA ALA A 131 -2.83 -7.23 -13.30
C ALA A 131 -2.46 -7.57 -14.75
N TYR A 132 -2.68 -8.81 -15.20
CA TYR A 132 -2.42 -9.21 -16.58
C TYR A 132 -3.44 -8.69 -17.58
N SER A 133 -4.69 -8.46 -17.18
CA SER A 133 -5.74 -7.91 -18.05
C SER A 133 -5.57 -6.41 -18.34
N ARG A 134 -4.83 -5.70 -17.47
CA ARG A 134 -4.57 -4.25 -17.57
C ARG A 134 -3.09 -3.96 -17.33
N PRO A 135 -2.20 -4.37 -18.25
CA PRO A 135 -0.79 -4.05 -18.12
C PRO A 135 -0.63 -2.52 -18.17
N THR A 136 -0.19 -1.93 -17.07
CA THR A 136 0.33 -0.56 -17.06
C THR A 136 1.66 -0.59 -17.78
N ALA A 137 1.64 -0.21 -19.06
CA ALA A 137 2.83 0.04 -19.88
C ALA A 137 3.55 1.33 -19.44
#